data_AF-A0A3D6BC02-F1
#
_entry.id   AF-A0A3D6BC02-F1
#
_cell.length_a   1.000
_cell.length_b   1.000
_cell.length_c   1.000
_cell.angle_alpha   90.00
_cell.angle_beta   90.00
_cell.angle_gamma   90.00
#
_symmetry.space_group_name_H-M   'P 1'
#
loop_
_entity.id
_entity.type
_entity.pdbx_description
1 polymer ?
#
loop_
_entity_poly.entity_id
_entity_poly.type
_entity_poly.pdbx_seq_one_letter_code
_entity_poly.pdbx_strand_id
1 'polypeptide(L)' 'MRHKRNYLNKDPYWIIARFGKCSKCSESVKGKKAYYFPLTKDIFCEKCGEPEAQQFLESAFDEMIYNSQAGR' A
#
# COMPACT_ATOMS: atom_id res chain seq x y z
N MET A 1 4.41 -9.05 -28.98
CA MET A 1 3.63 -9.48 -27.79
C MET A 1 3.53 -8.31 -26.83
N ARG A 2 2.37 -7.63 -26.76
CA ARG A 2 2.16 -6.54 -25.79
C ARG A 2 1.91 -7.18 -24.42
N HIS A 3 2.95 -7.30 -23.60
CA HIS A 3 2.77 -7.61 -22.19
C HIS A 3 1.97 -6.45 -21.57
N LYS A 4 0.64 -6.59 -21.52
CA LYS A 4 -0.19 -5.83 -20.60
C LYS A 4 0.31 -6.22 -19.21
N ARG A 5 1.22 -5.43 -18.66
CA ARG A 5 1.59 -5.50 -17.26
C ARG A 5 0.29 -5.28 -16.50
N ASN A 6 -0.28 -6.36 -15.97
CA ASN A 6 -1.41 -6.29 -15.06
C ASN A 6 -0.90 -5.56 -13.82
N TYR A 7 -1.00 -4.22 -13.82
CA TYR A 7 -0.82 -3.36 -12.65
C TYR A 7 -2.00 -3.54 -11.68
N LEU A 8 -2.34 -4.79 -11.38
CA LEU A 8 -3.12 -5.19 -10.22
C LEU A 8 -2.12 -5.60 -9.15
N ASN A 9 -1.14 -4.73 -8.84
CA ASN A 9 -0.50 -4.80 -7.54
C ASN A 9 -1.60 -4.41 -6.56
N LYS A 10 -2.24 -5.44 -6.01
CA LYS A 10 -3.25 -5.34 -4.95
C LYS A 10 -2.62 -4.85 -3.65
N ASP A 11 -1.31 -4.71 -3.65
CA ASP A 11 -0.48 -4.25 -2.54
C ASP A 11 -0.72 -2.76 -2.28
N PRO A 12 -0.70 -2.33 -1.03
CA PRO A 12 -0.90 -0.93 -0.69
C PRO A 12 0.36 -0.11 -1.01
N TYR A 13 0.19 1.11 -1.50
CA TYR A 13 1.28 1.93 -1.99
C TYR A 13 1.12 3.41 -1.64
N TRP A 14 2.27 4.10 -1.58
CA TRP A 14 2.32 5.53 -1.31
C TRP A 14 1.96 6.33 -2.56
N ILE A 15 1.02 7.27 -2.41
CA ILE A 15 0.59 8.20 -3.45
C ILE A 15 0.59 9.64 -2.94
N ILE A 16 0.61 10.60 -3.86
CA ILE A 16 0.23 11.98 -3.55
C ILE A 16 -1.26 12.13 -3.84
N ALA A 17 -2.06 12.22 -2.78
CA ALA A 17 -3.51 12.27 -2.93
C ALA A 17 -3.94 13.62 -3.52
N ARG A 18 -4.69 13.60 -4.62
CA ARG A 18 -5.21 14.84 -5.25
C ARG A 18 -6.48 15.35 -4.56
N PHE A 19 -7.22 14.45 -3.93
CA PHE A 19 -8.45 14.71 -3.17
C PHE A 19 -8.70 13.52 -2.24
N GLY A 20 -9.55 13.70 -1.23
CA GLY A 20 -9.91 12.65 -0.27
C GLY A 20 -9.61 13.02 1.18
N LYS A 21 -10.04 12.14 2.08
CA LYS A 21 -9.81 12.23 3.53
C LYS A 21 -9.29 10.90 4.02
N CYS A 22 -8.46 10.93 5.06
CA CYS A 22 -7.99 9.72 5.72
C CYS A 22 -9.17 8.90 6.28
N SER A 23 -9.23 7.60 5.99
CA SER A 23 -10.29 6.71 6.52
C SER A 23 -10.27 6.62 8.06
N LYS A 24 -9.12 6.84 8.70
CA LYS A 24 -8.94 6.71 10.16
C LYS A 24 -9.18 8.00 10.94
N CYS A 25 -8.54 9.09 10.52
CA CYS A 25 -8.59 10.37 11.25
C CYS A 25 -9.45 11.44 10.56
N SER A 26 -10.03 11.16 9.39
CA SER A 26 -10.82 12.10 8.58
C SER A 26 -10.07 13.38 8.15
N GLU A 27 -8.75 13.46 8.36
CA GLU A 27 -7.94 14.59 7.93
C GLU A 27 -7.86 14.67 6.40
N SER A 28 -7.83 15.89 5.86
CA SER A 28 -7.66 16.11 4.43
C SER A 28 -6.26 15.69 3.98
N VAL A 29 -6.21 14.72 3.06
CA VAL A 29 -4.97 14.23 2.44
C VAL A 29 -4.64 14.93 1.13
N LYS A 30 -5.46 15.90 0.71
CA LYS A 30 -5.28 16.65 -0.54
C LYS A 30 -3.92 17.34 -0.60
N GLY A 31 -3.15 17.02 -1.64
CA GLY A 31 -1.80 17.54 -1.89
C GLY A 31 -0.71 16.94 -1.00
N LYS A 32 -1.05 15.97 -0.15
CA LYS A 32 -0.12 15.33 0.78
C LYS A 32 0.16 13.88 0.37
N LYS A 33 1.25 13.35 0.90
CA LYS A 33 1.57 11.93 0.81
C LYS A 33 0.57 11.13 1.64
N ALA A 34 0.02 10.08 1.02
CA ALA A 34 -1.00 9.23 1.59
C ALA A 34 -0.74 7.78 1.19
N TYR A 35 -1.11 6.86 2.06
CA TYR A 35 -0.99 5.43 1.82
C TYR A 35 -2.32 4.89 1.32
N TYR A 36 -2.32 4.30 0.12
CA TYR A 36 -3.54 3.88 -0.57
C TYR A 36 -3.62 2.35 -0.66
N PHE A 37 -4.77 1.81 -0.26
CA PHE A 37 -5.09 0.39 -0.31
C PHE A 37 -6.03 0.12 -1.48
N PRO A 38 -5.56 -0.44 -2.61
CA PRO A 38 -6.40 -0.65 -3.79
C PRO A 38 -7.50 -1.71 -3.57
N LEU A 39 -7.31 -2.63 -2.63
CA LEU A 39 -8.27 -3.69 -2.31
C LEU A 39 -9.52 -3.17 -1.60
N THR A 40 -9.34 -2.42 -0.52
CA THR A 40 -10.44 -1.85 0.27
C THR A 40 -10.85 -0.47 -0.23
N LYS A 41 -10.04 0.12 -1.13
CA LYS A 41 -10.13 1.51 -1.59
C LYS A 41 -9.96 2.53 -0.46
N ASP A 42 -9.31 2.12 0.62
CA ASP A 42 -8.99 3.01 1.73
C ASP A 42 -7.78 3.88 1.43
N ILE A 43 -7.78 5.05 2.04
CA ILE A 43 -6.66 5.98 1.98
C ILE A 43 -6.34 6.48 3.38
N PHE A 44 -5.07 6.44 3.74
CA PHE A 44 -4.59 6.88 5.03
C PHE A 44 -3.61 8.03 4.84
N CYS A 45 -3.66 9.03 5.72
CA CYS A 45 -2.63 10.07 5.74
C CYS A 45 -1.29 9.46 6.13
N GLU A 46 -0.18 10.17 5.87
CA GLU A 46 1.16 9.73 6.24
C GLU A 46 1.27 9.15 7.65
N LYS A 47 0.75 9.88 8.66
CA LYS A 47 0.78 9.44 10.06
C LYS A 47 0.00 8.15 10.34
N CYS A 48 -1.11 7.92 9.63
CA CYS A 48 -1.94 6.74 9.82
C CYS A 48 -1.45 5.55 8.99
N GLY A 49 -0.90 5.83 7.81
CA GLY A 49 -0.44 4.83 6.86
C GLY A 49 0.98 4.32 7.15
N GLU A 50 1.84 5.08 7.83
CA GLU A 50 3.17 4.61 8.26
C GLU A 50 3.14 3.28 9.03
N PRO A 51 2.35 3.12 10.12
CA PRO A 51 2.32 1.86 10.85
C PRO A 51 1.75 0.70 10.01
N GLU A 52 0.78 0.96 9.14
CA GLU A 52 0.21 -0.07 8.27
C GLU A 52 1.18 -0.48 7.15
N ALA A 53 1.92 0.49 6.60
CA ALA A 53 2.96 0.23 5.62
C ALA A 53 4.10 -0.59 6.21
N GLN A 54 4.48 -0.32 7.46
CA GLN A 54 5.49 -1.10 8.17
C GLN A 54 5.02 -2.55 8.39
N GLN A 55 3.81 -2.75 8.91
CA GLN A 55 3.25 -4.10 9.09
C GLN A 55 3.16 -4.88 7.77
N PHE A 56 2.78 -4.21 6.69
CA PHE A 56 2.74 -4.81 5.36
C PHE A 56 4.15 -5.21 4.88
N LEU A 57 5.15 -4.32 5.06
CA LEU A 57 6.54 -4.61 4.71
C LEU A 57 7.12 -5.78 5.50
N GLU A 58 6.83 -5.88 6.79
CA GLU A 58 7.24 -6.99 7.64
C GLU A 58 6.63 -8.31 7.16
N SER A 59 5.33 -8.31 6.84
CA SER A 59 4.63 -9.50 6.34
C SER A 59 5.14 -9.92 4.95
N ALA A 60 5.34 -8.97 4.04
CA ALA A 60 5.88 -9.23 2.71
C ALA A 60 7.33 -9.75 2.76
N PHE A 61 8.12 -9.31 3.75
CA PHE A 61 9.47 -9.81 3.97
C PHE A 61 9.47 -11.28 4.42
N ASP A 62 8.59 -11.65 5.34
CA ASP A 62 8.47 -13.04 5.80
C ASP A 62 8.07 -14.00 4.66
N GLU A 63 7.09 -13.59 3.84
CA GLU A 63 6.68 -14.34 2.65
C GLU A 63 7.84 -14.51 1.64
N MET A 64 8.66 -13.48 1.44
CA MET A 64 9.82 -13.53 0.53
C MET A 64 10.88 -14.52 1.01
N ILE A 65 11.14 -14.59 2.32
CA ILE A 65 12.12 -15.52 2.91
C ILE A 65 11.62 -16.96 2.78
N TYR A 66 10.35 -17.23 3.08
CA TYR A 66 9.79 -18.57 3.00
C TYR A 66 9.70 -19.08 1.55
N ASN A 67 9.25 -18.23 0.62
CA ASN A 67 9.17 -18.58 -0.80
C ASN A 67 10.57 -18.81 -1.42
N SER A 68 11.61 -18.19 -0.88
CA SER A 68 13.00 -18.44 -1.28
C SER A 68 13.56 -19.78 -0.74
N GLN A 69 12.95 -20.36 0.30
CA GLN A 69 13.40 -21.62 0.92
C GLN A 69 12.69 -22.87 0.37
N ALA A 70 11.47 -22.75 -0.15
CA ALA A 70 10.70 -23.88 -0.68
C ALA A 70 11.13 -24.35 -2.09
N GLY A 71 12.22 -23.79 -2.65
CA GLY A 71 12.73 -24.09 -3.99
C GLY A 71 13.94 -25.03 -4.05
N ARG A 72 14.14 -25.94 -3.07
CA ARG A 72 15.18 -26.98 -3.13
C ARG A 72 14.62 -28.36 -2.84
#